data_AF-A0A4Y8HZB1-F1
#
_entry.id   AF-A0A4Y8HZB1-F1
#
_cell.length_a   1.000
_cell.length_b   1.000
_cell.length_c   1.000
_cell.angle_alpha   90.00
_cell.angle_beta   90.00
_cell.angle_gamma   90.00
#
_symmetry.space_group_name_H-M   'P 1'
#
loop_
_entity.id
_entity.type
_entity.pdbx_description
1 polymer ?
#
loop_
_entity_poly.entity_id
_entity_poly.type
_entity_poly.pdbx_seq_one_letter_code
_entity_poly.pdbx_strand_id
1 'polypeptide(L)'
;MSKKKFKIFKLIKFLFIRYEKLKDIILNILFPRFCLRCQKEGNWICSDCLSLINISEYQYCPFCEIPKRVFTCPPVASAPGCGRREKGTCEKHRGKNLNGLFSATAYKDSLIKKAIKKFKYPPFLKELTPY
;
A
#
# COMPACT_ATOMS: atom_id res chain seq x y z
N MET A 1 40.62 -32.78 -20.99
CA MET A 1 39.35 -33.36 -20.49
C MET A 1 38.34 -32.36 -19.87
N SER A 2 38.47 -31.04 -20.03
CA SER A 2 37.67 -30.06 -19.24
C SER A 2 36.36 -29.54 -19.89
N LYS A 3 36.21 -29.59 -21.22
CA LYS A 3 35.10 -28.90 -21.92
C LYS A 3 33.71 -29.56 -21.79
N LYS A 4 33.63 -30.86 -21.48
CA LYS A 4 32.33 -31.58 -21.37
C LYS A 4 31.59 -31.25 -20.07
N LYS A 5 32.28 -31.06 -18.94
CA LYS A 5 31.67 -30.75 -17.64
C LYS A 5 30.95 -29.38 -17.63
N PHE A 6 31.46 -28.41 -18.40
CA PHE A 6 30.92 -27.04 -18.44
C PHE A 6 29.59 -26.93 -19.21
N LYS A 7 29.39 -27.75 -20.26
CA LYS A 7 28.12 -27.78 -21.04
C LYS A 7 26.96 -28.39 -20.25
N ILE A 8 27.23 -29.42 -19.46
CA ILE A 8 26.22 -30.13 -18.64
C ILE A 8 25.69 -29.22 -17.53
N PHE A 9 26.57 -28.49 -16.84
CA PHE A 9 26.16 -27.53 -15.80
C PHE A 9 25.25 -26.42 -16.35
N LYS A 10 25.50 -25.98 -17.59
CA LYS A 10 24.69 -24.95 -18.26
C LYS A 10 23.29 -25.47 -18.63
N LEU A 11 23.19 -26.74 -19.02
CA LEU A 11 21.92 -27.38 -19.39
C LEU A 11 21.01 -27.63 -18.18
N ILE A 12 21.57 -28.09 -17.06
CA ILE A 12 20.84 -28.33 -15.81
C ILE A 12 20.30 -27.01 -15.25
N LYS A 13 21.12 -25.96 -15.26
CA LYS A 13 20.69 -24.62 -14.82
C LYS A 13 19.56 -24.07 -15.71
N PHE A 14 19.60 -24.35 -17.02
CA PHE A 14 18.55 -23.94 -17.97
C PHE A 14 17.23 -24.69 -17.76
N LEU A 15 17.29 -26.00 -17.48
CA LEU A 15 16.13 -26.81 -17.13
C LEU A 15 15.49 -26.36 -15.80
N PHE A 16 16.32 -26.04 -14.80
CA PHE A 16 15.85 -25.56 -13.50
C PHE A 16 15.14 -24.19 -13.61
N ILE A 17 15.69 -23.26 -14.41
CA ILE A 17 15.07 -21.95 -14.67
C ILE A 17 13.69 -22.09 -15.35
N ARG A 18 13.50 -23.11 -16.20
CA ARG A 18 12.22 -23.36 -16.87
C ARG A 18 11.14 -23.90 -15.92
N TYR A 19 11.52 -24.69 -14.92
CA TYR A 19 10.59 -25.24 -13.96
C TYR A 19 9.94 -24.15 -13.09
N GLU A 20 10.75 -23.23 -12.56
CA GLU A 20 10.25 -22.12 -11.73
C GLU A 20 9.23 -21.26 -12.49
N LYS A 21 9.52 -20.92 -13.76
CA LYS A 21 8.60 -20.12 -14.58
C LYS A 21 7.27 -20.81 -14.90
N LEU A 22 7.27 -22.13 -15.11
CA LEU A 22 6.04 -22.87 -15.41
C LEU A 22 5.13 -22.99 -14.19
N LYS A 23 5.73 -23.16 -13.00
CA LYS A 23 4.99 -23.23 -11.73
C LYS A 23 4.19 -21.95 -11.47
N ASP A 24 4.81 -20.79 -11.67
CA ASP A 24 4.14 -19.50 -11.49
C ASP A 24 2.99 -19.31 -12.48
N ILE A 25 3.16 -19.73 -13.74
CA ILE A 25 2.10 -19.66 -14.76
C ILE A 25 0.90 -20.53 -14.35
N ILE A 26 1.15 -21.77 -13.94
CA ILE A 26 0.09 -22.70 -13.52
C ILE A 26 -0.65 -22.18 -12.29
N LEU A 27 0.07 -21.64 -11.30
CA LEU A 27 -0.52 -21.05 -10.10
C LEU A 27 -1.39 -19.85 -10.42
N ASN A 28 -0.96 -18.96 -11.33
CA ASN A 28 -1.74 -17.78 -11.72
C ASN A 28 -3.02 -18.15 -12.50
N ILE A 29 -3.02 -19.26 -13.25
CA ILE A 29 -4.19 -19.77 -13.96
C ILE A 29 -5.17 -20.47 -13.00
N LEU A 30 -4.64 -21.26 -12.07
CA LEU A 30 -5.47 -22.04 -11.13
C LEU A 30 -6.03 -21.18 -9.99
N PHE A 31 -5.31 -20.12 -9.61
CA PHE A 31 -5.68 -19.19 -8.55
C PHE A 31 -5.57 -17.73 -9.03
N PRO A 32 -6.44 -17.29 -9.95
CA PRO A 32 -6.43 -15.91 -10.41
C PRO A 32 -6.71 -14.95 -9.26
N ARG A 33 -5.98 -13.83 -9.26
CA ARG A 33 -6.15 -12.75 -8.29
C ARG A 33 -7.34 -11.89 -8.72
N PHE A 34 -8.27 -11.66 -7.80
CA PHE A 34 -9.49 -10.91 -8.07
C PHE A 34 -9.55 -9.62 -7.27
N CYS A 35 -10.02 -8.57 -7.93
CA CYS A 35 -10.24 -7.28 -7.27
C CYS A 35 -11.33 -7.38 -6.19
N LEU A 36 -11.08 -6.79 -5.02
CA LEU A 36 -11.97 -6.83 -3.85
C LEU A 36 -13.33 -6.13 -4.03
N ARG A 37 -13.44 -5.24 -5.03
CA ARG A 37 -14.68 -4.51 -5.35
C ARG A 37 -15.36 -5.03 -6.61
N CYS A 38 -14.66 -5.05 -7.75
CA CYS A 38 -15.25 -5.33 -9.07
C CYS A 38 -15.10 -6.77 -9.54
N GLN A 39 -14.35 -7.62 -8.81
CA GLN A 39 -14.07 -9.01 -9.18
C GLN A 39 -13.41 -9.21 -10.56
N LYS A 40 -12.87 -8.16 -11.17
CA LYS A 40 -12.03 -8.28 -12.37
C LYS A 40 -10.71 -8.99 -12.00
N GLU A 41 -10.20 -9.79 -12.92
CA GLU A 41 -8.91 -10.46 -12.81
C GLU A 41 -7.76 -9.45 -12.84
N GLY A 42 -6.69 -9.75 -12.10
CA GLY A 42 -5.48 -8.95 -12.07
C GLY A 42 -5.08 -8.56 -10.66
N ASN A 43 -5.16 -7.27 -10.33
CA ASN A 43 -4.71 -6.77 -9.03
C ASN A 43 -5.81 -6.89 -7.96
N TRP A 44 -5.40 -7.05 -6.68
CA TRP A 44 -6.30 -7.03 -5.52
C TRP A 44 -7.16 -5.75 -5.45
N ILE A 45 -6.61 -4.62 -5.94
CA ILE A 45 -7.34 -3.37 -6.14
C ILE A 45 -7.01 -2.89 -7.56
N CYS A 46 -8.04 -2.79 -8.40
CA CYS A 46 -7.91 -2.30 -9.77
C CYS A 46 -7.66 -0.79 -9.81
N SER A 47 -7.05 -0.25 -10.88
CA SER A 47 -6.83 1.20 -11.04
C SER A 47 -8.14 1.98 -10.92
N ASP A 48 -9.20 1.51 -11.58
CA ASP A 48 -10.53 2.13 -11.53
C ASP A 48 -11.06 2.18 -10.08
N CYS A 49 -10.83 1.10 -9.34
CA CYS A 49 -11.26 0.92 -7.97
C CYS A 49 -10.46 1.82 -7.01
N LEU A 50 -9.18 2.03 -7.31
CA LEU A 50 -8.29 2.92 -6.58
C LEU A 50 -8.69 4.38 -6.80
N SER A 51 -9.01 4.77 -8.04
CA SER A 51 -9.44 6.13 -8.38
C SER A 51 -10.77 6.53 -7.73
N LEU A 52 -11.60 5.55 -7.35
CA LEU A 52 -12.84 5.79 -6.60
C LEU A 52 -12.60 6.05 -5.11
N ILE A 53 -11.39 5.79 -4.59
CA ILE A 53 -11.07 6.03 -3.19
C ILE A 53 -10.74 7.52 -3.01
N ASN A 54 -11.54 8.21 -2.22
CA ASN A 54 -11.24 9.58 -1.81
C ASN A 54 -10.01 9.57 -0.88
N ILE A 55 -8.91 10.13 -1.38
CA ILE A 55 -7.71 10.37 -0.60
C ILE A 55 -7.90 11.69 0.15
N SER A 56 -7.78 11.64 1.47
CA SER A 56 -7.86 12.83 2.32
C SER A 56 -6.51 13.52 2.37
N GLU A 57 -6.48 14.80 2.01
CA GLU A 57 -5.30 15.66 2.10
C GLU A 57 -5.18 16.35 3.46
N TYR A 58 -6.19 16.20 4.32
CA TYR A 58 -6.26 16.90 5.60
C TYR A 58 -5.63 16.09 6.74
N GLN A 59 -4.97 16.81 7.65
CA GLN A 59 -4.64 16.30 8.97
C GLN A 59 -5.67 16.79 10.00
N TYR A 60 -5.74 16.08 11.12
CA TYR A 60 -6.63 16.34 12.23
C TYR A 60 -5.84 16.52 13.52
N CYS A 61 -6.35 17.35 14.43
CA CYS A 61 -5.80 17.43 15.77
C CYS A 61 -6.29 16.22 16.61
N PRO A 62 -5.39 15.39 17.16
CA PRO A 62 -5.77 14.17 17.90
C PRO A 62 -6.42 14.45 19.26
N PHE A 63 -6.37 15.69 19.75
CA PHE A 63 -6.79 16.04 21.11
C PHE A 63 -8.13 16.77 21.18
N CYS A 64 -8.73 17.12 20.04
CA CYS A 64 -10.03 17.79 20.03
C CYS A 64 -11.15 16.76 20.03
N GLU A 65 -12.21 16.99 20.81
CA GLU A 65 -13.43 16.17 20.79
C GLU A 65 -14.10 16.20 19.40
N ILE A 66 -14.15 17.39 18.80
CA ILE A 66 -14.59 17.57 17.42
C ILE A 66 -13.34 17.63 16.54
N PRO A 67 -13.22 16.75 15.52
CA PRO A 67 -12.03 16.68 14.67
C PRO A 67 -11.88 17.97 13.87
N LYS A 68 -10.96 18.83 14.32
CA LYS A 68 -10.61 20.06 13.60
C LYS A 68 -9.56 19.74 12.54
N ARG A 69 -9.87 20.09 11.30
CA ARG A 69 -8.90 20.04 10.20
C ARG A 69 -7.79 21.05 10.49
N VAL A 70 -6.56 20.60 10.37
CA VAL A 70 -5.37 21.43 10.44
C VAL A 70 -4.71 21.38 9.07
N PHE A 71 -4.42 22.55 8.51
CA PHE A 71 -3.70 22.64 7.25
C PHE A 71 -2.25 22.26 7.52
N THR A 72 -1.79 21.20 6.87
CA THR A 72 -0.36 20.98 6.71
C THR A 72 0.15 21.96 5.69
N CYS A 73 1.25 22.62 5.99
CA CYS A 73 2.03 23.25 4.95
C CYS A 73 2.42 22.19 3.91
N PRO A 74 2.33 22.50 2.60
CA PRO A 74 2.83 21.61 1.56
C PRO A 74 4.28 21.19 1.86
N PRO A 75 4.73 20.00 1.43
CA PRO A 75 6.11 19.55 1.62
C PRO A 75 7.15 20.44 0.93
N VAL A 76 6.70 21.43 0.15
CA VAL A 76 7.54 22.49 -0.40
C VAL A 76 7.78 23.54 0.69
N ALA A 77 8.96 23.48 1.31
CA ALA A 77 9.42 24.36 2.40
C ALA A 77 9.48 25.88 2.05
N SER A 78 8.91 26.31 0.93
CA SER A 78 9.03 27.66 0.36
C SER A 78 7.70 28.39 0.14
N ALA A 79 6.55 27.83 0.53
CA ALA A 79 5.29 28.57 0.48
C ALA A 79 5.32 29.76 1.47
N PRO A 80 5.09 31.01 1.03
CA PRO A 80 5.08 32.17 1.92
C PRO A 80 3.97 32.02 2.97
N GLY A 81 4.33 32.07 4.26
CA GLY A 81 3.43 31.84 5.39
C GLY A 81 3.66 30.51 6.14
N CYS A 82 4.48 29.61 5.61
CA CYS A 82 4.82 28.33 6.23
C CYS A 82 6.17 28.39 6.94
N GLY A 83 6.18 28.79 8.22
CA GLY A 83 7.37 28.71 9.06
C GLY A 83 7.81 27.26 9.30
N ARG A 84 9.09 27.06 9.66
CA ARG A 84 9.82 25.79 9.95
C ARG A 84 9.20 24.81 10.97
N ARG A 85 7.93 24.94 11.36
CA ARG A 85 7.22 24.01 12.26
C ARG A 85 5.91 23.58 11.60
N GLU A 86 5.96 22.46 10.89
CA GLU A 86 4.78 21.66 10.54
C GLU A 86 3.99 21.37 11.83
N LYS A 87 2.83 21.98 12.02
CA LYS A 87 2.01 21.75 13.21
C LYS A 87 0.72 21.04 12.79
N GLY A 88 0.71 19.72 12.89
CA GLY A 88 -0.51 18.89 12.78
C GLY A 88 -1.39 18.96 14.04
N THR A 89 -1.25 20.01 14.86
CA THR A 89 -2.06 20.25 16.07
C THR A 89 -2.65 21.65 16.06
N CYS A 90 -3.84 21.78 16.65
CA CYS A 90 -4.49 23.08 16.79
C CYS A 90 -3.76 23.96 17.81
N GLU A 91 -4.03 25.27 17.79
CA GLU A 91 -3.32 26.23 18.64
C GLU A 91 -3.40 25.92 20.13
N LYS A 92 -4.57 25.44 20.59
CA LYS A 92 -4.84 25.08 21.99
C LYS A 92 -4.06 23.85 22.46
N HIS A 93 -3.59 23.01 21.53
CA HIS A 93 -2.90 21.76 21.83
C HIS A 93 -1.45 21.76 21.37
N ARG A 94 -0.89 22.95 21.11
CA ARG A 94 0.54 23.13 20.86
C ARG A 94 1.32 22.73 22.11
N GLY A 95 2.26 21.79 21.97
CA GLY A 95 3.11 21.33 23.07
C GLY A 95 2.70 20.00 23.73
N LYS A 96 1.66 19.33 23.22
CA LYS A 96 1.37 17.94 23.59
C LYS A 96 2.30 16.96 22.83
N ASN A 97 2.37 15.73 23.32
CA ASN A 97 3.30 14.69 22.85
C ASN A 97 3.06 14.19 21.41
N LEU A 98 1.91 14.50 20.79
CA LEU A 98 1.61 14.10 19.41
C LEU A 98 1.61 15.31 18.48
N ASN A 99 2.27 15.16 17.33
CA ASN A 99 2.43 16.22 16.34
C ASN A 99 1.26 16.32 15.36
N GLY A 100 0.40 15.31 15.27
CA GLY A 100 -0.82 15.32 14.47
C GLY A 100 -1.42 13.95 14.25
N LEU A 101 -2.61 13.92 13.66
CA LEU A 101 -3.32 12.71 13.23
C LEU A 101 -3.59 12.80 11.72
N PHE A 102 -3.14 11.81 10.98
CA PHE A 102 -3.41 11.71 9.54
C PHE A 102 -4.11 10.41 9.22
N SER A 103 -5.10 10.46 8.34
CA SER A 103 -5.74 9.28 7.77
C SER A 103 -5.85 9.47 6.26
N ALA A 104 -5.22 8.58 5.49
CA ALA A 104 -5.21 8.67 4.03
C ALA A 104 -6.61 8.55 3.41
N THR A 105 -7.52 7.82 4.05
CA THR A 105 -8.90 7.65 3.56
C THR A 105 -9.87 7.37 4.71
N ALA A 106 -11.16 7.42 4.42
CA ALA A 106 -12.22 7.14 5.39
C ALA A 106 -12.48 5.63 5.51
N TYR A 107 -12.47 5.11 6.74
CA TYR A 107 -12.78 3.70 7.03
C TYR A 107 -14.22 3.29 6.65
N LYS A 108 -15.10 4.27 6.40
CA LYS A 108 -16.48 4.03 5.95
C LYS A 108 -16.55 3.37 4.57
N ASP A 109 -15.52 3.52 3.74
CA ASP A 109 -15.50 2.85 2.42
C ASP A 109 -15.44 1.32 2.58
N SER A 110 -16.39 0.63 1.95
CA SER A 110 -16.50 -0.83 2.00
C SER A 110 -15.30 -1.55 1.40
N LEU A 111 -14.63 -0.97 0.40
CA LEU A 111 -13.41 -1.50 -0.21
C LEU A 111 -12.25 -1.46 0.78
N ILE A 112 -12.04 -0.31 1.43
CA ILE A 112 -11.00 -0.12 2.44
C ILE A 112 -11.23 -1.04 3.63
N LYS A 113 -12.47 -1.15 4.11
CA LYS A 113 -12.83 -2.08 5.19
C LYS A 113 -12.53 -3.53 4.83
N LYS A 114 -12.88 -3.98 3.61
CA LYS A 114 -12.55 -5.33 3.12
C LYS A 114 -11.05 -5.54 2.98
N ALA A 115 -10.33 -4.55 2.44
CA ALA A 115 -8.88 -4.59 2.28
C ALA A 115 -8.19 -4.72 3.64
N ILE A 116 -8.51 -3.86 4.61
CA ILE A 116 -7.98 -3.92 5.98
C ILE A 116 -8.32 -5.26 6.64
N LYS A 117 -9.55 -5.76 6.49
CA LYS A 117 -9.95 -7.03 7.11
C LYS A 117 -9.13 -8.20 6.55
N LYS A 118 -8.97 -8.30 5.23
CA LYS A 118 -8.19 -9.36 4.58
C LYS A 118 -6.67 -9.20 4.77
N PHE A 119 -6.22 -7.98 5.00
CA PHE A 119 -4.83 -7.71 5.35
C PHE A 119 -4.53 -8.14 6.80
N LYS A 120 -5.40 -7.78 7.76
CA LYS A 120 -5.19 -8.00 9.19
C LYS A 120 -5.61 -9.38 9.69
N TYR A 121 -6.59 -10.04 9.06
CA TYR A 121 -7.19 -11.30 9.57
C TYR A 121 -7.19 -12.40 8.49
N PRO A 122 -7.18 -13.69 8.89
CA PRO A 122 -7.22 -14.81 7.95
C PRO A 122 -8.43 -14.77 6.99
N PRO A 123 -8.28 -15.21 5.72
CA PRO A 123 -7.05 -15.66 5.07
C PRO A 123 -6.19 -14.47 4.62
N PHE A 124 -5.00 -14.32 5.20
CA PHE A 124 -4.14 -13.15 5.02
C PHE A 124 -3.72 -12.97 3.56
N LEU A 125 -3.91 -11.75 3.04
CA LEU A 125 -3.34 -11.34 1.75
C LEU A 125 -1.87 -10.93 1.91
N LYS A 126 -0.97 -11.92 2.06
CA LYS A 126 0.48 -11.68 2.21
C LYS A 126 1.07 -10.88 1.05
N GLU A 127 0.52 -11.03 -0.15
CA GLU A 127 0.97 -10.33 -1.37
C GLU A 127 0.77 -8.81 -1.35
N LEU A 128 0.01 -8.26 -0.41
CA LEU A 128 -0.16 -6.81 -0.25
C LEU A 128 1.00 -6.16 0.54
N THR A 129 1.95 -6.95 1.06
CA THR A 129 3.12 -6.39 1.74
C THR A 129 4.17 -5.95 0.72
N PRO A 130 4.63 -4.69 0.76
CA PRO A 130 5.77 -4.27 -0.05
C PRO A 130 7.02 -5.04 0.42
N TYR A 131 7.71 -5.66 -0.54
CA TYR A 131 8.95 -6.43 -0.36
C TYR A 131 10.18 -5.54 -0.23
#